data_AF-A0A0C3D4M2-F1
#
_entry.id   AF-A0A0C3D4M2-F1
#
_cell.length_a   1.000
_cell.length_b   1.000
_cell.length_c   1.000
_cell.angle_alpha   90.00
_cell.angle_beta   90.00
_cell.angle_gamma   90.00
#
_symmetry.space_group_name_H-M   'P 1'
#
loop_
_entity.id
_entity.type
_entity.pdbx_description
1 polymer ?
#
loop_
_entity_poly.entity_id
_entity_poly.type
_entity_poly.pdbx_seq_one_letter_code
_entity_poly.pdbx_strand_id
1 'polypeptide(L)'
;MDEQERIYAAISMTLCELATARHYAPPLECAAFAKGQVPSGHTQAECVEALSRSAQFWSSYSGYLREIPQLCFAFRRWSDIDVAKEIYRNITAEKLALVRFLTEREKNAVATQRSWAHANQGLQDIVQALQTTSTWLSGHSDTVTTAINRNLQSVRKVFDQCAL
;
A
#
# COMPACT_ATOMS: atom_id res chain seq x y z
N MET A 1 -5.74 -17.18 30.22
CA MET A 1 -7.17 -17.04 30.52
C MET A 1 -7.26 -16.89 32.01
N ASP A 2 -7.93 -15.84 32.46
CA ASP A 2 -8.14 -15.60 33.88
C ASP A 2 -9.12 -16.63 34.47
N GLU A 3 -9.00 -16.94 35.76
CA GLU A 3 -9.82 -17.97 36.39
C GLU A 3 -11.30 -17.58 36.44
N GLN A 4 -11.60 -16.31 36.71
CA GLN A 4 -12.95 -15.78 36.75
C GLN A 4 -13.58 -15.74 35.36
N GLU A 5 -12.79 -15.44 34.32
CA GLU A 5 -13.25 -15.55 32.91
C GLU A 5 -13.60 -17.00 32.56
N ARG A 6 -12.79 -17.96 32.99
CA ARG A 6 -13.02 -19.39 32.75
C ARG A 6 -14.32 -19.85 33.42
N ILE A 7 -14.54 -19.46 34.68
CA ILE A 7 -15.75 -19.79 35.44
C ILE A 7 -16.97 -19.11 34.80
N TYR A 8 -16.88 -17.83 34.44
CA TYR A 8 -17.94 -17.09 33.78
C TYR A 8 -18.37 -17.75 32.47
N ALA A 9 -17.39 -18.12 31.62
CA ALA A 9 -17.67 -18.80 30.37
C ALA A 9 -18.30 -20.18 30.61
N ALA A 10 -17.87 -20.91 31.65
CA ALA A 10 -18.41 -22.23 31.98
C ALA A 10 -19.87 -22.15 32.41
N ILE A 11 -20.20 -21.17 33.27
CA ILE A 11 -21.58 -20.89 33.67
C ILE A 11 -22.41 -20.52 32.44
N SER A 12 -21.93 -19.57 31.63
CA SER A 12 -22.67 -19.07 30.46
C SER A 12 -22.98 -20.19 29.46
N MET A 13 -22.01 -21.04 29.16
CA MET A 13 -22.19 -22.20 28.27
C MET A 13 -23.17 -23.22 28.85
N THR A 14 -23.09 -23.48 30.16
CA THR A 14 -24.04 -24.36 30.85
C THR A 14 -25.46 -23.82 30.75
N LEU A 15 -25.66 -22.52 30.98
CA LEU A 15 -26.98 -21.91 30.87
C LEU A 15 -27.52 -21.93 29.43
N CYS A 16 -26.66 -21.73 28.43
CA CYS A 16 -27.03 -21.89 27.03
C CYS A 16 -27.50 -23.33 26.74
N GLU A 17 -26.78 -24.34 27.23
CA GLU A 17 -27.18 -25.74 27.09
C GLU A 17 -28.54 -25.99 27.77
N LEU A 18 -28.71 -25.55 29.02
CA LEU A 18 -29.95 -25.70 29.77
C LEU A 18 -31.15 -25.01 29.08
N ALA A 19 -30.93 -23.83 28.49
CA ALA A 19 -31.97 -23.13 27.74
C ALA A 19 -32.47 -23.92 26.52
N THR A 20 -31.64 -24.80 25.95
CA THR A 20 -32.06 -25.69 24.85
C THR A 20 -32.86 -26.91 25.35
N ALA A 21 -32.73 -27.28 26.63
CA ALA A 21 -33.45 -28.38 27.24
C ALA A 21 -34.82 -27.92 27.76
N ARG A 22 -35.91 -28.32 27.07
CA ARG A 22 -37.30 -27.87 27.30
C ARG A 22 -37.85 -28.03 28.73
N HIS A 23 -37.19 -28.79 29.62
CA HIS A 23 -37.72 -29.15 30.94
C HIS A 23 -36.92 -28.58 32.12
N TYR A 24 -35.89 -27.77 31.88
CA TYR A 24 -35.04 -27.25 32.95
C TYR A 24 -35.04 -25.72 32.96
N ALA A 25 -35.45 -25.15 34.09
CA ALA A 25 -35.26 -23.73 34.36
C ALA A 25 -33.87 -23.52 35.00
N PRO A 26 -33.10 -22.53 34.56
CA PRO A 26 -31.88 -22.11 35.24
C PRO A 26 -32.11 -21.74 36.72
N PRO A 27 -31.14 -21.97 37.62
CA PRO A 27 -31.19 -21.44 38.97
C PRO A 27 -31.30 -19.90 38.98
N LEU A 28 -32.06 -19.34 39.92
CA LEU A 28 -32.27 -17.89 40.02
C LEU A 28 -30.97 -17.16 40.39
N GLU A 29 -30.10 -17.84 41.13
CA GLU A 29 -28.75 -17.40 41.48
C GLU A 29 -27.88 -17.12 40.22
N CYS A 30 -28.24 -17.72 39.08
CA CYS A 30 -27.54 -17.55 37.80
C CYS A 30 -28.16 -16.48 36.88
N ALA A 31 -29.15 -15.72 37.33
CA ALA A 31 -29.90 -14.79 36.48
C ALA A 31 -29.06 -13.67 35.85
N ALA A 32 -27.98 -13.25 36.50
CA ALA A 32 -27.06 -12.23 35.96
C ALA A 32 -26.36 -12.68 34.67
N PHE A 33 -26.00 -13.98 34.60
CA PHE A 33 -25.31 -14.58 33.47
C PHE A 33 -26.24 -14.79 32.27
N ALA A 34 -27.51 -15.14 32.53
CA ALA A 34 -28.53 -15.27 31.48
C ALA A 34 -28.79 -13.94 30.74
N LYS A 35 -28.52 -12.79 31.38
CA LYS A 35 -28.68 -11.45 30.82
C LYS A 35 -27.39 -10.87 30.22
N GLY A 36 -26.30 -11.64 30.20
CA GLY A 36 -24.99 -11.18 29.69
C GLY A 36 -24.36 -10.06 30.53
N GLN A 37 -24.71 -9.95 31.82
CA GLN A 37 -24.12 -8.96 32.72
C GLN A 37 -22.81 -9.51 33.30
N VAL A 38 -21.81 -8.64 33.49
CA VAL A 38 -20.55 -9.00 34.16
C VAL A 38 -20.83 -9.13 35.66
N PRO A 39 -20.86 -10.36 36.21
CA PRO A 39 -21.20 -10.60 37.60
C PRO A 39 -19.99 -10.35 38.51
N SER A 40 -20.23 -10.01 39.77
CA SER A 40 -19.18 -9.98 40.78
C SER A 40 -18.72 -11.41 41.13
N GLY A 41 -17.52 -11.56 41.68
CA GLY A 41 -17.01 -12.87 42.11
C GLY A 41 -17.90 -13.60 43.12
N HIS A 42 -18.65 -12.85 43.93
CA HIS A 42 -19.63 -13.43 44.86
C HIS A 42 -20.81 -14.08 44.14
N THR A 43 -21.38 -13.38 43.16
CA THR A 43 -22.50 -13.92 42.34
C THR A 43 -22.08 -15.10 41.46
N GLN A 44 -20.80 -15.19 41.08
CA GLN A 44 -20.23 -16.39 40.45
C GLN A 44 -20.26 -17.59 41.38
N ALA A 45 -19.78 -17.42 42.63
CA ALA A 45 -19.76 -18.50 43.61
C ALA A 45 -21.17 -19.03 43.93
N GLU A 46 -22.14 -18.14 44.12
CA GLU A 46 -23.55 -18.50 44.38
C GLU A 46 -24.17 -19.30 43.24
N CYS A 47 -23.94 -18.88 41.98
CA CYS A 47 -24.44 -19.62 40.83
C CYS A 47 -23.76 -21.00 40.70
N VAL A 48 -22.45 -21.12 40.95
CA VAL A 48 -21.75 -22.41 40.93
C VAL A 48 -22.29 -23.34 42.03
N GLU A 49 -22.54 -22.81 43.22
CA GLU A 49 -23.16 -23.57 44.31
C GLU A 49 -24.55 -24.06 43.89
N ALA A 50 -25.37 -23.20 43.29
CA ALA A 50 -26.70 -23.57 42.81
C ALA A 50 -26.66 -24.65 41.71
N LEU A 51 -25.71 -24.57 40.77
CA LEU A 51 -25.51 -25.60 39.74
C LEU A 51 -25.10 -26.95 40.36
N SER A 52 -24.35 -26.94 41.46
CA SER A 52 -23.92 -28.18 42.15
C SER A 52 -25.08 -28.97 42.77
N ARG A 53 -26.24 -28.33 42.99
CA ARG A 53 -27.44 -28.98 43.57
C ARG A 53 -28.11 -29.98 42.61
N SER A 54 -27.74 -29.97 41.32
CA SER A 54 -28.23 -30.92 40.31
C SER A 54 -27.05 -31.64 39.66
N ALA A 55 -27.05 -32.97 39.71
CA ALA A 55 -26.00 -33.79 39.10
C ALA A 55 -25.88 -33.53 37.58
N GLN A 56 -27.00 -33.29 36.90
CA GLN A 56 -26.99 -32.96 35.48
C GLN A 56 -26.32 -31.61 35.22
N PHE A 57 -26.68 -30.58 35.99
CA PHE A 57 -26.14 -29.23 35.81
C PHE A 57 -24.65 -29.18 36.16
N TRP A 58 -24.26 -29.90 37.22
CA TRP A 58 -22.87 -30.05 37.62
C TRP A 58 -22.02 -30.74 36.54
N SER A 59 -22.57 -31.76 35.89
CA SER A 59 -21.90 -32.45 34.78
C SER A 59 -21.61 -31.49 33.63
N SER A 60 -22.60 -30.71 33.19
CA SER A 60 -22.44 -29.71 32.13
C SER A 60 -21.41 -28.64 32.52
N TYR A 61 -21.56 -28.05 33.71
CA TYR A 61 -20.65 -27.02 34.21
C TYR A 61 -19.20 -27.49 34.30
N SER A 62 -18.95 -28.63 34.96
CA SER A 62 -17.60 -29.17 35.12
C SER A 62 -16.98 -29.60 33.79
N GLY A 63 -17.79 -30.08 32.85
CA GLY A 63 -17.38 -30.34 31.46
C GLY A 63 -16.87 -29.06 30.77
N TYR A 64 -17.71 -28.02 30.73
CA TYR A 64 -17.32 -26.75 30.12
C TYR A 64 -16.13 -26.10 30.82
N LEU A 65 -16.06 -26.13 32.15
CA LEU A 65 -14.95 -25.57 32.91
C LEU A 65 -13.60 -26.18 32.49
N ARG A 66 -13.59 -27.48 32.17
CA ARG A 66 -12.40 -28.20 31.68
C ARG A 66 -12.11 -27.93 30.20
N GLU A 67 -13.15 -27.80 29.38
CA GLU A 67 -13.02 -27.71 27.92
C GLU A 67 -12.77 -26.30 27.40
N ILE A 68 -13.22 -25.26 28.12
CA ILE A 68 -13.09 -23.85 27.73
C ILE A 68 -11.65 -23.43 27.39
N PRO A 69 -10.61 -23.80 28.17
CA PRO A 69 -9.24 -23.48 27.79
C PRO A 69 -8.83 -24.04 26.43
N GLN A 70 -9.26 -25.26 26.10
CA GLN A 70 -8.96 -25.91 24.82
C GLN A 70 -9.74 -25.25 23.68
N LEU A 71 -11.04 -24.97 23.90
CA LEU A 71 -11.88 -24.26 22.94
C LEU A 71 -11.31 -22.87 22.63
N CYS A 72 -10.93 -22.09 23.65
CA CYS A 72 -10.36 -20.77 23.45
C CYS A 72 -9.02 -20.82 22.71
N PHE A 73 -8.17 -21.81 22.97
CA PHE A 73 -6.94 -21.97 22.21
C PHE A 73 -7.22 -22.25 20.73
N ALA A 74 -8.20 -23.12 20.44
CA ALA A 74 -8.62 -23.39 19.08
C ALA A 74 -9.19 -22.13 18.41
N PHE A 75 -10.17 -21.46 19.02
CA PHE A 75 -10.80 -20.26 18.45
C PHE A 75 -9.82 -19.11 18.25
N ARG A 76 -8.87 -18.91 19.17
CA ARG A 76 -7.82 -17.89 19.02
C ARG A 76 -7.00 -18.14 17.77
N ARG A 77 -6.58 -19.38 17.53
CA ARG A 77 -5.83 -19.74 16.32
C ARG A 77 -6.62 -19.44 15.04
N TRP A 78 -7.92 -19.75 15.01
CA TRP A 78 -8.77 -19.43 13.86
C TRP A 78 -8.89 -17.93 13.64
N SER A 79 -9.13 -17.17 14.71
CA SER A 79 -9.19 -15.71 14.67
C SER A 79 -7.88 -15.10 14.15
N ASP A 80 -6.74 -15.57 14.65
CA ASP A 80 -5.41 -15.09 14.24
C ASP A 80 -5.16 -15.38 12.74
N ILE A 81 -5.60 -16.54 12.25
CA ILE A 81 -5.51 -16.91 10.83
C ILE A 81 -6.34 -15.95 9.97
N ASP A 82 -7.57 -15.62 10.38
CA ASP A 82 -8.44 -14.75 9.60
C ASP A 82 -7.96 -13.29 9.60
N VAL A 83 -7.46 -12.80 10.74
CA VAL A 83 -6.78 -11.49 10.81
C VAL A 83 -5.56 -11.46 9.89
N ALA A 84 -4.74 -12.51 9.89
CA ALA A 84 -3.58 -12.58 9.00
C ALA A 84 -3.98 -12.54 7.52
N LYS A 85 -5.00 -13.32 7.12
CA LYS A 85 -5.50 -13.33 5.73
C LYS A 85 -5.97 -11.94 5.30
N GLU A 86 -6.66 -11.21 6.17
CA GLU A 86 -7.15 -9.88 5.87
C GLU A 86 -6.01 -8.88 5.68
N ILE A 87 -5.02 -8.91 6.58
CA ILE A 87 -3.80 -8.10 6.44
C ILE A 87 -3.10 -8.41 5.11
N TYR A 88 -2.94 -9.69 4.76
CA TYR A 88 -2.31 -10.08 3.50
C TYR A 88 -3.08 -9.60 2.27
N ARG A 89 -4.42 -9.63 2.30
CA ARG A 89 -5.26 -9.10 1.22
C ARG A 89 -5.04 -7.59 1.03
N ASN A 90 -5.07 -6.84 2.13
CA ASN A 90 -4.87 -5.39 2.11
C ASN A 90 -3.47 -5.01 1.61
N ILE A 91 -2.42 -5.66 2.13
CA ILE A 91 -1.04 -5.45 1.66
C ILE A 91 -0.90 -5.81 0.17
N THR A 92 -1.54 -6.88 -0.28
CA THR A 92 -1.45 -7.29 -1.69
C THR A 92 -2.12 -6.27 -2.62
N ALA A 93 -3.27 -5.72 -2.21
CA ALA A 93 -3.95 -4.66 -2.94
C ALA A 93 -3.09 -3.39 -3.02
N GLU A 94 -2.50 -2.97 -1.90
CA GLU A 94 -1.60 -1.80 -1.87
C GLU A 94 -0.33 -2.01 -2.71
N LYS A 95 0.29 -3.19 -2.62
CA LYS A 95 1.46 -3.53 -3.46
C LYS A 95 1.12 -3.49 -4.94
N LEU A 96 -0.04 -4.00 -5.33
CA LEU A 96 -0.49 -3.93 -6.71
C LEU A 96 -0.68 -2.48 -7.18
N ALA A 97 -1.27 -1.63 -6.34
CA ALA A 97 -1.43 -0.21 -6.63
C ALA A 97 -0.06 0.49 -6.79
N LEU A 98 0.89 0.20 -5.90
CA LEU A 98 2.24 0.75 -5.95
C LEU A 98 2.99 0.30 -7.22
N VAL A 99 2.95 -0.98 -7.58
CA VAL A 99 3.61 -1.48 -8.80
C VAL A 99 3.02 -0.79 -10.03
N ARG A 100 1.69 -0.68 -10.12
CA ARG A 100 1.04 0.04 -11.23
C ARG A 100 1.50 1.50 -11.31
N PHE A 101 1.56 2.19 -10.17
CA PHE A 101 2.05 3.56 -10.11
C PHE A 101 3.50 3.68 -10.59
N LEU A 102 4.39 2.80 -10.14
CA LEU A 102 5.80 2.81 -10.54
C LEU A 102 5.97 2.51 -12.03
N THR A 103 5.24 1.54 -12.57
CA THR A 103 5.25 1.23 -14.00
C THR A 103 4.78 2.42 -14.83
N GLU A 104 3.74 3.13 -14.38
CA GLU A 104 3.26 4.31 -15.09
C GLU A 104 4.27 5.47 -15.03
N ARG A 105 4.90 5.67 -13.87
CA ARG A 105 5.97 6.65 -13.72
C ARG A 105 7.16 6.35 -14.64
N GLU A 106 7.54 5.08 -14.77
CA GLU A 106 8.61 4.65 -15.67
C GLU A 106 8.27 4.93 -17.14
N LYS A 107 7.05 4.60 -17.58
CA LYS A 107 6.59 4.93 -18.94
C LYS A 107 6.67 6.42 -19.23
N ASN A 108 6.21 7.25 -18.29
CA ASN A 108 6.25 8.71 -18.43
C ASN A 108 7.68 9.27 -18.47
N ALA A 109 8.58 8.69 -17.66
CA ALA A 109 10.00 9.05 -17.70
C ALA A 109 10.64 8.69 -19.05
N VAL A 110 10.35 7.50 -19.58
CA VAL A 110 10.84 7.07 -20.90
C VAL A 110 10.28 7.94 -22.02
N ALA A 111 9.00 8.31 -21.97
CA ALA A 111 8.39 9.20 -22.97
C ALA A 111 9.04 10.59 -22.96
N THR A 112 9.24 11.17 -21.77
CA THR A 112 9.93 12.46 -21.60
C THR A 112 11.37 12.39 -22.10
N GLN A 113 12.10 11.32 -21.76
CA GLN A 113 13.48 11.11 -22.21
C GLN A 113 13.58 11.05 -23.74
N ARG A 114 12.65 10.36 -24.40
CA ARG A 114 12.59 10.30 -25.87
C ARG A 114 12.33 11.68 -26.47
N SER A 115 11.36 12.42 -25.93
CA SER A 115 11.06 13.79 -26.39
C SER A 115 12.27 14.71 -26.24
N TRP A 116 13.00 14.61 -25.12
CA TRP A 116 14.20 15.39 -24.89
C TRP A 116 15.33 15.02 -25.86
N ALA A 117 15.54 13.73 -26.11
CA ALA A 117 16.51 13.26 -27.10
C ALA A 117 16.19 13.79 -28.51
N HIS A 118 14.92 13.80 -28.91
CA HIS A 118 14.50 14.38 -30.18
C HIS A 118 14.75 15.89 -30.26
N ALA A 119 14.42 16.64 -29.21
CA ALA A 119 14.69 18.08 -29.16
C ALA A 119 16.19 18.38 -29.25
N ASN A 120 17.01 17.60 -28.54
CA ASN A 120 18.45 17.77 -28.54
C ASN A 120 19.08 17.45 -29.91
N GLN A 121 18.56 16.43 -30.61
CA GLN A 121 18.95 16.15 -32.00
C GLN A 121 18.61 17.33 -32.92
N GLY A 122 17.39 17.87 -32.82
CA GLY A 122 16.99 19.03 -33.62
C GLY A 122 17.87 20.27 -33.37
N LEU A 123 18.29 20.50 -32.12
CA LEU A 123 19.26 21.56 -31.81
C LEU A 123 20.62 21.31 -32.45
N GLN A 124 21.12 20.07 -32.45
CA GLN A 124 22.37 19.73 -33.12
C GLN A 124 22.29 19.97 -34.63
N ASP A 125 21.18 19.60 -35.26
CA ASP A 125 20.95 19.80 -36.70
C ASP A 125 20.94 21.30 -37.04
N ILE A 126 20.29 22.14 -36.23
CA ILE A 126 20.29 23.60 -36.39
C ILE A 126 21.71 24.17 -36.24
N VAL A 127 22.48 23.71 -35.24
CA VAL A 127 23.87 24.15 -35.05
C VAL A 127 24.73 23.79 -36.26
N GLN A 128 24.59 22.59 -36.82
CA GLN A 128 25.30 22.19 -38.03
C GLN A 128 24.89 23.03 -39.25
N ALA A 129 23.59 23.31 -39.42
CA ALA A 129 23.10 24.19 -40.48
C ALA A 129 23.67 25.62 -40.34
N LEU A 130 23.74 26.17 -39.13
CA LEU A 130 24.35 27.47 -38.88
C LEU A 130 25.85 27.47 -39.17
N GLN A 131 26.58 26.42 -38.77
CA GLN A 131 28.01 26.29 -39.06
C GLN A 131 28.30 26.24 -40.56
N THR A 132 27.54 25.44 -41.32
CA THR A 132 27.69 25.35 -42.78
C THR A 132 27.32 26.65 -43.49
N THR A 133 26.28 27.35 -43.02
CA THR A 133 25.91 28.66 -43.58
C THR A 133 26.97 29.71 -43.29
N SER A 134 27.55 29.70 -42.08
CA SER A 134 28.65 30.59 -41.69
C SER A 134 29.90 30.37 -42.55
N THR A 135 30.31 29.12 -42.77
CA THR A 135 31.49 28.80 -43.61
C THR A 135 31.27 29.15 -45.08
N TRP A 136 30.03 29.02 -45.58
CA TRP A 136 29.65 29.48 -46.91
C TRP A 136 29.74 31.00 -47.03
N LEU A 137 29.18 31.74 -46.06
CA LEU A 137 29.23 33.21 -46.02
C LEU A 137 30.67 33.73 -45.96
N SER A 138 31.53 33.13 -45.14
CA SER A 138 32.95 33.52 -45.07
C SER A 138 33.66 33.31 -46.40
N GLY A 139 33.43 32.19 -47.08
CA GLY A 139 34.00 31.95 -48.42
C GLY A 139 33.51 32.93 -49.49
N HIS A 140 32.24 33.34 -49.42
CA HIS A 140 31.71 34.39 -50.30
C HIS A 140 32.31 35.77 -49.99
N SER A 141 32.51 36.09 -48.72
CA SER A 141 33.16 37.34 -48.31
C SER A 141 34.60 37.41 -48.83
N ASP A 142 35.36 36.32 -48.74
CA ASP A 142 36.74 36.27 -49.21
C ASP A 142 36.85 36.43 -50.74
N THR A 143 35.94 35.80 -51.49
CA THR A 143 35.87 35.94 -52.96
C THR A 143 35.48 37.36 -53.39
N VAL A 144 34.53 38.00 -52.72
CA VAL A 144 34.18 39.41 -52.98
C VAL A 144 35.36 40.33 -52.65
N THR A 145 36.00 40.13 -51.50
CA THR A 145 37.15 40.96 -51.08
C THR A 145 38.31 40.86 -52.06
N THR A 146 38.62 39.65 -52.54
CA THR A 146 39.67 39.44 -53.55
C THR A 146 39.30 40.03 -54.92
N ALA A 147 38.03 39.97 -55.34
CA ALA A 147 37.57 40.62 -56.57
C ALA A 147 37.67 42.15 -56.49
N ILE A 148 37.24 42.74 -55.36
CA ILE A 148 37.39 44.19 -55.11
C ILE A 148 38.86 44.59 -55.14
N ASN A 149 39.73 43.84 -54.44
CA ASN A 149 41.16 44.17 -54.39
C ASN A 149 41.81 44.08 -55.79
N ARG A 150 41.44 43.09 -56.61
CA ARG A 150 41.89 43.02 -58.02
C ARG A 150 41.44 44.24 -58.82
N ASN A 151 40.18 44.63 -58.69
CA ASN A 151 39.64 45.80 -59.39
C ASN A 151 40.34 47.09 -58.95
N LEU A 152 40.62 47.25 -57.66
CA LEU A 152 41.39 48.40 -57.15
C LEU A 152 42.82 48.41 -57.71
N GLN A 153 43.49 47.26 -57.80
CA GLN A 153 44.80 47.17 -58.44
C GLN A 153 44.77 47.50 -59.93
N SER A 154 43.74 47.06 -60.66
CA SER A 154 43.60 47.44 -62.08
C SER A 154 43.36 48.94 -62.25
N VAL A 155 42.50 49.55 -61.41
CA VAL A 155 42.27 51.00 -61.44
C VAL A 155 43.55 51.76 -61.12
N ARG A 156 44.31 51.31 -60.11
CA ARG A 156 45.59 51.92 -59.76
C ARG A 156 46.60 51.87 -60.91
N LYS A 157 46.73 50.73 -61.59
CA LYS A 157 47.60 50.60 -62.77
C LYS A 157 47.21 51.55 -63.90
N VAL A 158 45.91 51.74 -64.14
CA VAL A 158 45.42 52.69 -65.15
C VAL A 158 45.74 54.13 -64.74
N PHE A 159 45.57 54.48 -63.47
CA PHE A 159 45.95 55.80 -62.95
C PHE A 159 47.45 56.07 -63.09
N ASP A 160 48.30 55.09 -62.76
CA ASP A 160 49.75 55.21 -62.91
C ASP A 160 50.18 55.38 -64.39
N GLN A 161 49.41 54.85 -65.34
CA GLN A 161 49.65 55.04 -66.79
C GLN A 161 49.24 56.43 -67.32
N CYS A 162 48.34 57.13 -66.64
CA CYS A 162 47.89 58.47 -67.03
C CYS A 162 48.67 59.62 -66.34
N ALA A 163 49.62 59.32 -65.45
CA ALA A 163 50.38 60.30 -64.68
C ALA A 163 51.72 60.74 -65.32
N LEU A 164 51.90 60.50 -66.63
CA LEU A 164 53.01 61.01 -67.47
C LEU A 164 52.51 62.19 -68.33
#